data_AF-A0AAW8YMS4-F1
#
_entry.id   AF-A0AAW8YMS4-F1
#
_cell.length_a   1.000
_cell.length_b   1.000
_cell.length_c   1.000
_cell.angle_alpha   90.00
_cell.angle_beta   90.00
_cell.angle_gamma   90.00
#
_symmetry.space_group_name_H-M   'P 1'
#
loop_
_entity.id
_entity.type
_entity.pdbx_description
1 polymer ?
#
loop_
_entity_poly.entity_id
_entity_poly.type
_entity_poly.pdbx_seq_one_letter_code
_entity_poly.pdbx_strand_id
1 'polypeptide(L)'
;MSTIKFELNDKNEIISYVKQGGIVGIDLTDFDASKLPDDFFENYRSGYYMLQNNAVVENPNYVAPEPPTNSPSNLEKQVAALSYQQMVDSQTINTLQQQNAQMAYQIMTGGNA
;
A
#
# COMPACT_ATOMS: atom_id res chain seq x y z
N MET A 1 -7.22 37.51 -15.32
CA MET A 1 -6.03 36.73 -14.94
C MET A 1 -6.54 35.49 -14.24
N SER A 2 -6.05 34.31 -14.62
CA SER A 2 -6.42 33.07 -13.94
C SER A 2 -5.52 32.91 -12.72
N THR A 3 -6.11 32.77 -11.54
CA THR A 3 -5.38 32.56 -10.28
C THR A 3 -5.47 31.10 -9.87
N ILE A 4 -4.35 30.56 -9.43
CA ILE A 4 -4.27 29.28 -8.72
C ILE A 4 -3.82 29.58 -7.29
N LYS A 5 -4.23 28.77 -6.31
CA LYS A 5 -3.79 28.95 -4.93
C LYS A 5 -3.01 27.74 -4.46
N PHE A 6 -1.91 27.98 -3.76
CA PHE A 6 -1.01 26.95 -3.26
C PHE A 6 -1.06 26.85 -1.75
N GLU A 7 -1.11 25.64 -1.24
CA GLU A 7 -0.68 25.34 0.10
C GLU A 7 0.84 25.10 0.07
N LEU A 8 1.56 25.84 0.90
CA LEU A 8 3.01 25.77 1.01
C LEU A 8 3.39 25.23 2.38
N ASN A 9 4.40 24.37 2.44
CA ASN A 9 5.02 24.01 3.72
C ASN A 9 6.12 25.01 4.12
N ASP A 10 6.78 24.76 5.25
CA ASP A 10 7.85 25.62 5.80
C ASP A 10 9.07 25.81 4.86
N LYS A 11 9.21 24.97 3.83
CA LYS A 11 10.29 25.05 2.82
C LYS A 11 9.83 25.70 1.51
N ASN A 12 8.61 26.27 1.48
CA ASN A 12 7.94 26.76 0.28
C ASN A 12 7.67 25.69 -0.78
N GLU A 13 7.64 24.41 -0.40
CA GLU A 13 7.25 23.34 -1.30
C GLU A 13 5.73 23.34 -1.46
N ILE A 14 5.24 23.18 -2.69
CA ILE A 14 3.82 23.13 -2.99
C ILE A 14 3.32 21.74 -2.60
N ILE A 15 2.52 21.67 -1.53
CA ILE A 15 1.99 20.41 -1.01
C ILE A 15 0.57 20.12 -1.48
N SER A 16 -0.21 21.17 -1.77
CA SER A 16 -1.51 21.10 -2.45
C SER A 16 -1.78 22.36 -3.29
N TYR A 17 -2.77 22.28 -4.18
CA TYR A 17 -3.23 23.45 -4.93
C TYR A 17 -4.75 23.42 -5.15
N VAL A 18 -5.35 24.59 -5.31
CA VAL A 18 -6.75 24.76 -5.72
C VAL A 18 -6.86 25.70 -6.92
N LYS A 19 -7.63 25.28 -7.93
CA LYS A 19 -7.94 26.12 -9.10
C LYS A 19 -9.09 27.10 -8.81
N GLN A 20 -10.00 26.75 -7.90
CA GLN A 20 -11.16 27.55 -7.53
C GLN A 20 -11.52 27.30 -6.05
N GLY A 21 -12.02 28.33 -5.37
CA GLY A 21 -12.40 28.23 -3.96
C GLY A 21 -11.22 28.32 -2.99
N GLY A 22 -11.23 27.46 -1.98
CA GLY A 22 -10.23 27.39 -0.92
C GLY A 22 -10.39 26.12 -0.06
N ILE A 23 -9.43 25.88 0.81
CA ILE A 23 -9.45 24.77 1.76
C ILE A 23 -9.64 25.38 3.15
N VAL A 24 -10.68 24.94 3.87
CA VAL A 24 -10.98 25.47 5.22
C VAL A 24 -9.87 25.08 6.18
N GLY A 25 -9.36 26.06 6.93
CA GLY A 25 -8.30 25.85 7.91
C GLY A 25 -6.89 25.76 7.33
N ILE A 26 -6.72 26.04 6.03
CA ILE A 26 -5.43 26.06 5.36
C ILE A 26 -5.19 27.44 4.76
N ASP A 27 -4.02 28.01 5.03
CA ASP A 27 -3.59 29.26 4.41
C ASP A 27 -3.07 28.99 3.00
N LEU A 28 -3.70 29.64 2.02
CA LEU A 28 -3.37 29.47 0.62
C LEU A 28 -2.74 30.73 0.06
N THR A 29 -1.67 30.57 -0.71
CA THR A 29 -0.98 31.65 -1.42
C THR A 29 -1.52 31.76 -2.84
N ASP A 30 -2.06 32.92 -3.21
CA ASP A 30 -2.49 33.20 -4.58
C ASP A 30 -1.28 33.32 -5.52
N PHE A 31 -1.38 32.69 -6.70
CA PHE A 31 -0.36 32.69 -7.73
C PHE A 31 -0.97 32.88 -9.12
N ASP A 32 -0.24 33.57 -9.99
CA ASP A 32 -0.63 33.80 -11.37
C ASP A 32 -0.46 32.51 -12.19
N ALA A 33 -1.58 31.89 -12.58
CA ALA A 33 -1.55 30.61 -13.28
C ALA A 33 -0.87 30.68 -14.66
N SER A 34 -0.67 31.88 -15.22
CA SER A 34 0.09 32.05 -16.48
C SER A 34 1.59 31.86 -16.33
N LYS A 35 2.10 31.82 -15.10
CA LYS A 35 3.52 31.63 -14.77
C LYS A 35 3.86 30.20 -14.34
N LEU A 36 2.91 29.27 -14.47
CA LEU A 36 3.16 27.86 -14.20
C LEU A 36 4.02 27.27 -15.32
N PRO A 37 4.91 26.31 -14.98
CA PRO A 37 5.47 25.40 -15.97
C PRO A 37 4.36 24.73 -16.78
N ASP A 38 4.55 24.56 -18.09
CA ASP A 38 3.56 23.95 -18.98
C ASP A 38 3.16 22.53 -18.54
N ASP A 39 4.11 21.81 -17.94
CA ASP A 39 3.97 20.44 -17.45
C ASP A 39 3.48 20.33 -16.00
N PHE A 40 3.21 21.46 -15.34
CA PHE A 40 2.92 21.51 -13.90
C PHE A 40 1.82 20.52 -13.51
N PHE A 41 0.70 20.49 -14.25
CA PHE A 41 -0.43 19.63 -13.91
C PHE A 41 -0.20 18.14 -14.20
N GLU A 42 0.69 17.82 -15.15
CA GLU A 42 1.02 16.44 -15.53
C GLU A 42 2.01 15.84 -14.53
N ASN A 43 2.99 16.64 -14.13
CA ASN A 43 4.08 16.22 -13.26
C ASN A 43 3.85 16.52 -11.79
N TYR A 44 2.75 17.21 -11.43
CA TYR A 44 2.45 17.54 -10.04
C TYR A 44 2.49 16.30 -9.14
N ARG A 45 3.37 16.34 -8.14
CA ARG A 45 3.36 15.51 -6.95
C ARG A 45 3.56 16.45 -5.76
N SER A 46 2.99 16.11 -4.61
CA SER A 46 3.19 16.89 -3.38
C SER A 46 4.70 17.03 -3.12
N GLY A 47 5.19 18.26 -3.01
CA GLY A 47 6.60 18.58 -2.79
C GLY A 47 7.51 18.56 -4.03
N TYR A 48 7.01 18.20 -5.21
CA TYR A 48 7.82 18.16 -6.45
C TYR A 48 8.15 19.55 -7.00
N TYR A 49 7.26 20.51 -6.82
CA TYR A 49 7.49 21.91 -7.14
C TYR A 49 7.57 22.76 -5.87
N MET A 50 8.31 23.86 -5.94
CA MET A 50 8.41 24.85 -4.86
C MET A 50 8.29 26.27 -5.40
N LEU A 51 7.91 27.21 -4.53
CA LEU A 51 7.85 28.63 -4.84
C LEU A 51 9.19 29.28 -4.47
N GLN A 52 9.91 29.79 -5.48
CA GLN A 52 11.18 30.48 -5.30
C GLN A 52 11.23 31.74 -6.16
N ASN A 53 11.59 32.89 -5.57
CA ASN A 53 11.68 34.18 -6.28
C ASN A 53 10.42 34.51 -7.10
N ASN A 54 9.24 34.20 -6.54
CA ASN A 54 7.95 34.43 -7.18
C ASN A 54 7.72 33.62 -8.48
N ALA A 55 8.44 32.51 -8.66
CA ALA A 55 8.28 31.54 -9.73
C ALA A 55 8.11 30.13 -9.17
N VAL A 56 7.38 29.28 -9.89
CA VAL A 56 7.26 27.85 -9.58
C VAL A 56 8.42 27.13 -10.25
N VAL A 57 9.24 26.46 -9.46
CA VAL A 57 10.43 25.72 -9.91
C VAL A 57 10.39 24.29 -9.38
N GLU A 58 11.06 23.36 -10.06
CA GLU A 58 11.24 22.01 -9.54
C GLU A 58 12.04 22.03 -8.23
N ASN A 59 11.61 21.23 -7.25
CA ASN A 59 12.30 21.08 -5.98
C ASN A 59 13.53 20.16 -6.18
N PRO A 60 14.77 20.68 -6.06
CA PRO A 60 15.98 19.88 -6.27
C PRO A 60 16.17 18.80 -5.20
N ASN A 61 15.45 18.89 -4.08
CA ASN A 61 15.50 17.91 -2.99
C ASN A 61 14.32 16.94 -3.00
N TYR A 62 13.52 16.93 -4.08
CA TYR A 62 12.40 16.02 -4.17
C TYR A 62 12.86 14.55 -4.15
N VAL A 63 12.27 13.79 -3.24
CA VAL A 63 12.40 12.34 -3.19
C VAL A 63 11.02 11.75 -3.37
N ALA A 64 10.84 10.94 -4.43
CA ALA A 64 9.59 10.26 -4.67
C ALA A 64 9.27 9.34 -3.48
N PRO A 65 8.02 9.33 -2.98
CA PRO A 65 7.64 8.41 -1.91
C PRO A 65 7.83 6.96 -2.39
N GLU A 66 8.44 6.15 -1.54
CA GLU A 66 8.58 4.73 -1.83
C GLU A 66 7.19 4.07 -1.86
N PRO A 67 6.88 3.24 -2.87
CA PRO A 67 5.65 2.48 -2.85
C PRO A 67 5.63 1.58 -1.61
N PRO A 68 4.47 1.38 -0.98
CA PRO A 68 4.37 0.48 0.16
C PRO A 68 4.83 -0.92 -0.24
N THR A 69 5.69 -1.52 0.58
CA THR A 69 6.11 -2.91 0.37
C THR A 69 4.97 -3.85 0.76
N ASN A 70 4.21 -4.34 -0.21
CA ASN A 70 3.10 -5.28 0.02
C ASN A 70 3.57 -6.73 0.20
N SER A 71 4.71 -6.95 0.87
CA SER A 71 5.23 -8.30 1.13
C SER A 71 4.64 -8.86 2.41
N PRO A 72 4.26 -10.16 2.46
CA PRO A 72 3.84 -10.79 3.71
C PRO A 72 4.93 -10.64 4.77
N SER A 73 4.52 -10.21 5.95
CA SER A 73 5.33 -10.20 7.16
C SER A 73 5.81 -11.61 7.51
N ASN A 74 6.85 -11.68 8.34
CA ASN A 74 7.33 -12.97 8.84
C ASN A 74 6.24 -13.73 9.62
N LEU A 75 5.36 -13.01 10.32
CA LEU A 75 4.24 -13.60 11.04
C LEU A 75 3.23 -14.24 10.06
N GLU A 76 2.84 -13.53 9.01
CA GLU A 76 1.92 -14.08 8.00
C GLU A 76 2.49 -15.32 7.31
N LYS A 77 3.80 -15.33 7.02
CA LYS A 77 4.48 -16.51 6.47
C LYS A 77 4.47 -17.69 7.44
N GLN A 78 4.73 -17.45 8.72
CA GLN A 78 4.71 -18.50 9.76
C GLN A 78 3.30 -19.07 9.97
N VAL A 79 2.28 -18.21 10.00
CA VAL A 79 0.88 -18.65 10.11
C VAL A 79 0.49 -19.49 8.89
N ALA A 80 0.86 -19.08 7.67
CA ALA A 80 0.59 -19.85 6.47
C ALA A 80 1.29 -21.23 6.51
N ALA A 81 2.56 -21.28 6.92
CA ALA A 81 3.30 -22.54 7.07
C ALA A 81 2.67 -23.47 8.11
N LEU A 82 2.26 -22.93 9.26
CA LEU A 82 1.60 -23.70 10.31
C LEU A 82 0.24 -24.24 9.85
N SER A 83 -0.58 -23.42 9.19
CA SER A 83 -1.86 -23.84 8.63
C SER A 83 -1.69 -24.95 7.60
N TYR A 84 -0.67 -24.87 6.75
CA TYR A 84 -0.34 -25.93 5.79
C TYR A 84 0.04 -27.23 6.51
N GLN A 85 0.90 -27.14 7.54
CA GLN A 85 1.28 -28.32 8.32
C GLN A 85 0.06 -28.97 9.00
N GLN A 86 -0.81 -28.18 9.62
CA GLN A 86 -2.05 -28.68 10.25
C GLN A 86 -2.97 -29.38 9.25
N MET A 87 -3.06 -28.88 8.02
CA MET A 87 -3.83 -29.53 6.96
C MET A 87 -3.25 -30.89 6.59
N VAL A 88 -1.93 -30.98 6.41
CA VAL A 88 -1.23 -32.24 6.11
C VAL A 88 -1.37 -33.25 7.25
N ASP A 89 -1.21 -32.80 8.49
CA ASP A 89 -1.36 -33.63 9.68
C ASP A 89 -2.79 -34.19 9.77
N SER A 90 -3.80 -33.35 9.53
CA SER A 90 -5.20 -33.77 9.52
C SER A 90 -5.49 -34.84 8.45
N GLN A 91 -4.96 -34.68 7.23
CA GLN A 91 -5.08 -35.71 6.20
C GLN A 91 -4.44 -37.03 6.63
N THR A 92 -3.24 -36.96 7.20
CA THR A 92 -2.50 -38.13 7.70
C THR A 92 -3.28 -38.85 8.79
N ILE A 93 -3.83 -38.12 9.77
CA ILE A 93 -4.65 -38.68 10.84
C ILE A 93 -5.88 -39.39 10.28
N ASN A 94 -6.59 -38.78 9.33
CA ASN A 94 -7.75 -39.40 8.70
C ASN A 94 -7.38 -40.70 7.98
N THR A 95 -6.26 -40.71 7.25
CA THR A 95 -5.76 -41.92 6.59
C THR A 95 -5.41 -43.03 7.58
N LEU A 96 -4.75 -42.70 8.69
CA LEU A 96 -4.43 -43.67 9.75
C LEU A 96 -5.69 -44.22 10.43
N GLN A 97 -6.69 -43.37 10.69
CA GLN A 97 -7.97 -43.81 11.25
C GLN A 97 -8.70 -44.79 10.34
N GLN A 98 -8.73 -44.54 9.03
CA GLN A 98 -9.32 -45.45 8.06
C GLN A 98 -8.59 -46.79 8.00
N GLN A 99 -7.25 -46.79 8.01
CA GLN A 99 -6.44 -48.01 8.06
C GLN A 99 -6.72 -48.82 9.33
N ASN A 100 -6.77 -48.15 10.49
CA ASN A 100 -7.09 -48.80 11.76
C ASN A 100 -8.48 -49.46 11.74
N ALA A 101 -9.49 -48.78 11.17
CA ALA A 101 -10.83 -49.34 11.02
C ALA A 101 -10.86 -50.58 10.11
N GLN A 102 -10.11 -50.57 9.00
CA GLN A 102 -9.99 -51.71 8.09
C GLN A 102 -9.30 -52.91 8.74
N MET A 103 -8.19 -52.69 9.45
CA MET A 103 -7.50 -53.77 10.18
C MET A 103 -8.39 -54.37 11.27
N ALA A 104 -9.11 -53.54 12.02
CA ALA A 104 -10.06 -54.02 13.03
C ALA A 104 -11.15 -54.90 12.40
N TYR A 105 -11.70 -54.48 11.26
CA TYR A 105 -12.69 -55.28 10.52
C TYR A 105 -12.13 -56.63 10.07
N GLN A 106 -10.89 -56.67 9.55
CA GLN A 106 -10.23 -57.92 9.15
C GLN A 106 -10.01 -58.87 10.33
N ILE A 107 -9.62 -58.37 11.51
CA ILE A 107 -9.47 -59.19 12.71
C ILE A 107 -10.83 -59.75 13.17
N MET A 108 -11.88 -58.92 13.13
CA MET A 108 -13.24 -59.34 13.52
C MET A 108 -13.88 -60.33 12.54
N THR A 109 -13.57 -60.25 11.24
CA THR A 109 -14.21 -61.07 10.20
C THR A 109 -13.35 -62.24 9.72
N GLY A 110 -12.03 -62.18 9.89
CA GLY A 110 -11.05 -63.19 9.49
C GLY A 110 -10.60 -64.13 10.61
N GLY A 111 -11.14 -64.00 11.83
CA GLY A 111 -10.83 -64.84 13.00
C GLY A 111 -11.51 -66.22 13.04
N ASN A 112 -12.27 -66.60 12.00
CA ASN A 112 -12.79 -67.97 11.85
C ASN A 112 -12.10 -68.65 10.66
N ALA A 113 -10.96 -69.28 10.95
CA ALA A 113 -10.38 -70.35 10.13
C ALA A 113 -10.25 -71.60 10.99
#